data_AF-A0A7S2ER60-F1
#
_entry.id   AF-A0A7S2ER60-F1
#
_cell.length_a   1.000
_cell.length_b   1.000
_cell.length_c   1.000
_cell.angle_alpha   90.00
_cell.angle_beta   90.00
_cell.angle_gamma   90.00
#
_symmetry.space_group_name_H-M   'P 1'
#
loop_
_entity.id
_entity.type
_entity.pdbx_description
1 polymer ?
#
loop_
_entity_poly.entity_id
_entity_poly.type
_entity_poly.pdbx_seq_one_letter_code
_entity_poly.pdbx_strand_id
1 'polypeptide(L)'
;FRTMQYGLDYLIELAEPDAESRRLVKLGVPFTLSEISEALFDSVTVAIISRYIGTDSLTAFVVVQLLIGMTDELVNGILAAEGTVCSHAIGGGMNYLAGQYVQIAMVIYILFNIPLMAMW
;
A
#
# COMPACT_ATOMS: atom_id res chain seq x y z
N PHE A 1 -42.99 10.34 -12.18
CA PHE A 1 -42.94 10.32 -10.70
C PHE A 1 -42.66 8.93 -10.13
N ARG A 2 -43.47 7.89 -10.40
CA ARG A 2 -43.20 6.52 -9.91
C ARG A 2 -41.83 5.95 -10.28
N THR A 3 -41.37 6.11 -11.52
CA THR A 3 -40.06 5.61 -11.99
C THR A 3 -38.88 6.26 -11.26
N MET A 4 -39.06 7.51 -10.80
CA MET A 4 -38.05 8.24 -10.03
C MET A 4 -37.97 7.77 -8.58
N GLN A 5 -39.10 7.35 -8.00
CA GLN A 5 -39.15 6.75 -6.67
C GLN A 5 -38.46 5.37 -6.67
N TYR A 6 -38.74 4.51 -7.65
CA TYR A 6 -38.04 3.23 -7.79
C TYR A 6 -36.52 3.38 -7.98
N GLY A 7 -36.08 4.41 -8.72
CA GLY A 7 -34.65 4.70 -8.86
C GLY A 7 -34.00 5.12 -7.54
N LEU A 8 -34.71 5.90 -6.72
CA LEU A 8 -34.21 6.29 -5.40
C LEU A 8 -34.19 5.12 -4.42
N ASP A 9 -35.22 4.27 -4.42
CA ASP A 9 -35.27 3.09 -3.54
C ASP A 9 -34.14 2.10 -3.88
N TYR A 10 -33.85 1.89 -5.17
CA TYR A 10 -32.73 1.06 -5.62
C TYR A 10 -31.37 1.64 -5.24
N LEU A 11 -31.20 2.96 -5.30
CA LEU A 11 -29.97 3.62 -4.85
C LEU A 11 -29.78 3.51 -3.33
N ILE A 12 -30.86 3.54 -2.56
CA ILE A 12 -30.83 3.35 -1.10
C ILE A 12 -30.46 1.90 -0.77
N GLU A 13 -31.03 0.92 -1.50
CA GLU A 13 -30.70 -0.50 -1.34
C GLU A 13 -29.23 -0.78 -1.72
N LEU A 14 -28.73 -0.18 -2.80
CA LEU A 14 -27.31 -0.28 -3.19
C LEU A 14 -26.37 0.38 -2.18
N ALA A 15 -26.82 1.44 -1.50
CA ALA A 15 -26.06 2.14 -0.47
C ALA A 15 -26.14 1.45 0.90
N GLU A 16 -26.99 0.44 1.06
CA GLU A 16 -27.14 -0.27 2.33
C GLU A 16 -25.86 -1.10 2.59
N PRO A 17 -25.18 -0.90 3.74
CA PRO A 17 -23.89 -1.51 4.00
C PRO A 17 -24.03 -3.03 4.12
N ASP A 18 -23.60 -3.71 3.07
CA ASP A 18 -23.61 -5.15 2.97
C ASP A 18 -22.50 -5.79 3.82
N ALA A 19 -22.52 -7.13 3.89
CA ALA A 19 -21.54 -7.88 4.66
C ALA A 19 -20.10 -7.69 4.12
N GLU A 20 -19.95 -7.47 2.81
CA GLU A 20 -18.67 -7.20 2.16
C GLU A 20 -18.16 -5.80 2.53
N SER A 21 -19.00 -4.77 2.47
CA SER A 21 -18.66 -3.40 2.90
C SER A 21 -18.19 -3.37 4.35
N ARG A 22 -18.85 -4.10 5.26
CA ARG A 22 -18.39 -4.22 6.66
C ARG A 22 -17.02 -4.90 6.77
N ARG A 23 -16.71 -5.87 5.90
CA ARG A 23 -15.41 -6.55 5.88
C ARG A 23 -14.31 -5.63 5.32
N LEU A 24 -14.61 -4.87 4.28
CA LEU A 24 -13.71 -3.86 3.71
C LEU A 24 -13.41 -2.75 4.73
N VAL A 25 -14.42 -2.24 5.43
CA VAL A 25 -14.22 -1.24 6.50
C VAL A 25 -13.35 -1.78 7.63
N LYS A 26 -13.51 -3.06 8.00
CA LYS A 26 -12.63 -3.72 8.99
C LYS A 26 -11.18 -3.80 8.54
N LEU A 27 -10.92 -3.92 7.24
CA LEU A 27 -9.57 -3.85 6.66
C LEU A 27 -9.07 -2.39 6.53
N GLY A 28 -9.98 -1.44 6.27
CA GLY A 28 -9.64 -0.02 6.16
C GLY A 28 -9.08 0.58 7.44
N VAL A 29 -9.51 0.11 8.61
CA VAL A 29 -8.98 0.58 9.91
C VAL A 29 -7.47 0.29 10.07
N PRO A 30 -6.97 -0.96 9.95
CA PRO A 30 -5.55 -1.22 10.06
C PRO A 30 -4.73 -0.57 8.94
N PHE A 31 -5.26 -0.49 7.71
CA PHE A 31 -4.56 0.20 6.62
C PHE A 31 -4.41 1.69 6.90
N THR A 32 -5.47 2.40 7.27
CA THR A 32 -5.39 3.83 7.58
C THR A 32 -4.50 4.12 8.77
N LEU A 33 -4.49 3.26 9.79
CA LEU A 33 -3.58 3.39 10.93
C LEU A 33 -2.11 3.21 10.51
N SER A 34 -1.83 2.29 9.59
CA SER A 34 -0.49 2.09 9.02
C SER A 34 0.00 3.37 8.33
N GLU A 35 -0.80 3.91 7.41
CA GLU A 35 -0.47 5.12 6.65
C GLU A 35 -0.26 6.35 7.55
N ILE A 36 -1.12 6.52 8.56
CA ILE A 36 -0.97 7.61 9.55
C ILE A 36 0.34 7.46 10.32
N SER A 37 0.68 6.24 10.73
CA SER A 37 1.90 5.98 11.49
C SER A 37 3.13 6.29 10.65
N GLU A 38 3.15 5.85 9.40
CA GLU A 38 4.23 6.14 8.43
C GLU A 38 4.44 7.65 8.26
N ALA A 39 3.38 8.40 7.95
CA ALA A 39 3.45 9.85 7.79
C ALA A 39 3.95 10.58 9.06
N LEU A 40 3.59 10.07 10.25
CA LEU A 40 4.07 10.61 11.51
C LEU A 40 5.58 10.36 11.71
N PHE A 41 6.05 9.14 11.45
CA PHE A 41 7.47 8.81 11.59
C PHE A 41 8.35 9.58 10.60
N ASP A 42 7.88 9.76 9.37
CA ASP A 42 8.57 10.58 8.37
C ASP A 42 8.67 12.04 8.80
N SER A 43 7.58 12.60 9.31
CA SER A 43 7.54 13.97 9.83
C SER A 43 8.50 14.16 11.01
N VAL A 44 8.60 13.18 11.91
CA VAL A 44 9.54 13.19 13.03
C VAL A 44 10.98 13.15 12.54
N THR A 45 11.28 12.29 11.54
CA THR A 45 12.61 12.19 10.93
C THR A 45 13.06 13.52 10.33
N VAL A 46 12.18 14.15 9.54
CA VAL A 46 12.42 15.48 8.96
C VAL A 46 12.63 16.54 10.04
N ALA A 47 11.82 16.53 11.10
CA ALA A 47 11.95 17.47 12.21
C ALA A 47 13.29 17.32 12.96
N ILE A 48 13.76 16.07 13.15
CA ILE A 48 15.04 15.78 13.79
C ILE A 48 16.20 16.30 12.91
N ILE A 49 16.20 15.97 11.62
CA ILE A 49 17.27 16.41 10.70
C ILE A 49 17.31 17.95 10.64
N SER A 50 16.15 18.58 10.49
CA SER A 50 15.99 20.03 10.46
C SER A 50 16.58 20.71 11.70
N ARG A 51 16.27 20.16 12.89
CA ARG A 51 16.64 20.80 14.17
C ARG A 51 18.07 20.50 14.62
N TYR A 52 18.59 19.30 14.37
CA TYR A 52 19.86 18.84 14.93
C TYR A 52 21.02 18.85 13.95
N ILE A 53 20.76 18.78 12.64
CA ILE A 53 21.81 18.74 11.61
C ILE A 53 21.86 20.07 10.85
N GLY A 54 20.69 20.60 10.48
CA GLY A 54 20.53 21.89 9.84
C GLY A 54 19.85 21.81 8.47
N THR A 55 19.48 22.98 7.95
CA THR A 55 18.61 23.12 6.78
C THR A 55 19.25 22.59 5.49
N ASP A 56 20.55 22.79 5.29
CA ASP A 56 21.24 22.31 4.08
C ASP A 56 21.25 20.77 4.00
N SER A 57 21.44 20.12 5.15
CA SER A 57 21.38 18.65 5.25
C SER A 57 19.96 18.12 5.09
N LEU A 58 18.96 18.88 5.55
CA LEU A 58 17.55 18.54 5.27
C LEU A 58 17.24 18.58 3.78
N THR A 59 17.69 19.61 3.06
CA THR A 59 17.46 19.70 1.60
C THR A 59 18.13 18.54 0.87
N ALA A 60 19.38 18.20 1.22
CA ALA A 60 20.06 17.04 0.66
C ALA A 60 19.31 15.73 0.96
N PHE A 61 18.84 15.54 2.20
CA PHE A 61 18.07 14.38 2.60
C PHE A 61 16.77 14.23 1.80
N VAL A 62 16.00 15.30 1.64
CA VAL A 62 14.73 15.27 0.89
C VAL A 62 14.96 14.92 -0.59
N VAL A 63 16.01 15.48 -1.20
CA VAL A 63 16.36 15.17 -2.61
C VAL A 63 16.76 13.71 -2.77
N VAL A 64 17.58 13.17 -1.86
CA VAL A 64 17.97 11.76 -1.88
C VAL A 64 16.76 10.86 -1.65
N GLN A 65 15.89 11.18 -0.68
CA GLN A 65 14.68 10.39 -0.43
C GLN A 65 13.75 10.34 -1.62
N LEU A 66 13.61 11.45 -2.36
CA LEU A 66 12.80 11.45 -3.57
C LEU A 66 13.35 10.47 -4.62
N LEU A 67 14.67 10.42 -4.81
CA LEU A 67 15.30 9.51 -5.76
C LEU A 67 15.24 8.05 -5.31
N ILE A 68 15.43 7.79 -4.00
CA ILE A 68 15.29 6.46 -3.42
C ILE A 68 13.84 5.99 -3.59
N GLY A 69 12.86 6.83 -3.27
CA GLY A 69 11.43 6.53 -3.43
C GLY A 69 11.10 6.09 -4.86
N MET A 70 11.56 6.83 -5.87
CA MET A 70 11.37 6.46 -7.27
C MET A 70 11.93 5.08 -7.63
N THR A 71 13.07 4.71 -7.05
CA THR A 71 13.65 3.37 -7.27
C THR A 71 12.93 2.27 -6.47
N ASP A 72 12.42 2.60 -5.28
CA ASP A 72 11.68 1.66 -4.44
C ASP A 72 10.27 1.37 -4.99
N GLU A 73 9.64 2.33 -5.66
CA GLU A 73 8.36 2.13 -6.36
C GLU A 73 8.40 0.96 -7.35
N LEU A 74 9.55 0.75 -8.01
CA LEU A 74 9.72 -0.38 -8.93
C LEU A 74 9.63 -1.73 -8.20
N VAL A 75 10.15 -1.79 -6.97
CA VAL A 75 10.10 -2.99 -6.12
C VAL A 75 8.71 -3.15 -5.52
N ASN A 76 8.07 -2.06 -5.09
CA ASN A 76 6.70 -2.08 -4.60
C ASN A 76 5.69 -2.55 -5.67
N GLY A 77 5.98 -2.33 -6.96
CA GLY A 77 5.22 -2.90 -8.06
C GLY A 77 5.15 -4.44 -8.03
N ILE A 78 6.20 -5.12 -7.57
CA ILE A 78 6.22 -6.58 -7.41
C ILE A 78 5.26 -7.01 -6.30
N LEU A 79 5.25 -6.30 -5.16
CA LEU A 79 4.34 -6.57 -4.05
C LEU A 79 2.87 -6.33 -4.44
N ALA A 80 2.59 -5.27 -5.19
CA ALA A 80 1.25 -5.01 -5.71
C ALA A 80 0.77 -6.12 -6.67
N ALA A 81 1.66 -6.62 -7.54
CA ALA A 81 1.36 -7.75 -8.42
C ALA A 81 1.12 -9.05 -7.63
N GLU A 82 1.96 -9.33 -6.63
CA GLU A 82 1.83 -10.47 -5.72
C GLU A 82 0.48 -10.46 -5.00
N GLY A 83 0.08 -9.34 -4.40
CA GLY A 83 -1.21 -9.20 -3.73
C GLY A 83 -2.40 -9.54 -4.63
N THR A 84 -2.32 -9.20 -5.93
CA THR A 84 -3.36 -9.52 -6.91
C THR A 84 -3.43 -11.03 -7.20
N VAL A 85 -2.31 -11.66 -7.56
CA VAL A 85 -2.29 -13.11 -7.88
C VAL A 85 -2.57 -13.98 -6.65
N CYS A 86 -2.14 -13.54 -5.47
CA CYS A 86 -2.40 -14.19 -4.19
C CYS A 86 -3.90 -14.11 -3.85
N SER A 87 -4.52 -12.95 -4.02
CA SER A 87 -5.97 -12.77 -3.82
C SER A 87 -6.80 -13.67 -4.75
N HIS A 88 -6.40 -13.80 -6.02
CA HIS A 88 -7.05 -14.73 -6.95
C HIS A 88 -6.90 -16.21 -6.55
N ALA A 89 -5.70 -16.62 -6.11
CA ALA A 89 -5.46 -17.98 -5.67
C ALA A 89 -6.25 -18.33 -4.41
N ILE A 90 -6.31 -17.42 -3.44
CA ILE A 90 -7.11 -17.57 -2.21
C ILE A 90 -8.60 -17.62 -2.55
N GLY A 91 -9.09 -16.72 -3.41
CA GLY A 91 -10.48 -16.71 -3.87
C GLY A 91 -10.89 -17.98 -4.60
N GLY A 92 -9.96 -18.63 -5.30
CA GLY A 92 -10.14 -19.94 -5.95
C GLY A 92 -9.96 -21.16 -5.04
N GLY A 93 -9.69 -20.97 -3.74
CA GLY A 93 -9.45 -22.05 -2.78
C GLY A 93 -8.08 -22.74 -2.88
N MET A 94 -7.17 -22.21 -3.71
CA MET A 94 -5.84 -22.76 -3.97
C MET A 94 -4.78 -22.16 -3.04
N ASN A 95 -4.95 -22.34 -1.72
CA ASN A 95 -4.07 -21.73 -0.71
C ASN A 95 -2.60 -22.16 -0.81
N TYR A 96 -2.33 -23.37 -1.30
CA TYR A 96 -0.95 -23.83 -1.52
C TYR A 96 -0.26 -23.03 -2.64
N LEU A 97 -0.98 -22.75 -3.73
CA LEU A 97 -0.49 -21.94 -4.85
C LEU A 97 -0.26 -20.48 -4.42
N ALA A 98 -1.12 -19.94 -3.56
CA ALA A 98 -0.91 -18.63 -2.96
C ALA A 98 0.43 -18.54 -2.21
N GLY A 99 0.77 -19.58 -1.42
CA GLY A 99 2.06 -19.67 -0.76
C GLY A 99 3.25 -19.72 -1.73
N GLN A 100 3.10 -20.36 -2.88
CA GLN A 100 4.14 -20.38 -3.91
C GLN A 100 4.33 -19.00 -4.55
N TYR A 101 3.25 -18.24 -4.77
CA TYR A 101 3.36 -16.86 -5.26
C TYR A 101 4.10 -15.95 -4.28
N VAL A 102 3.84 -16.08 -2.98
CA VAL A 102 4.58 -15.35 -1.94
C VAL A 102 6.08 -15.69 -1.99
N GLN A 103 6.43 -16.98 -2.12
CA GLN A 103 7.83 -17.40 -2.20
C GLN A 103 8.53 -16.85 -3.45
N ILE A 104 7.86 -16.89 -4.61
CA ILE A 104 8.40 -16.35 -5.86
C ILE A 104 8.58 -14.83 -5.74
N ALA A 105 7.57 -14.12 -5.22
CA ALA A 105 7.64 -12.68 -5.03
C ALA A 105 8.77 -12.29 -4.07
N MET A 106 8.98 -13.05 -2.98
CA MET A 106 10.09 -12.84 -2.05
C MET A 106 11.46 -12.99 -2.74
N VAL A 107 11.63 -14.02 -3.56
CA VAL A 107 12.88 -14.21 -4.32
C VAL A 107 13.12 -13.07 -5.30
N ILE A 108 12.09 -12.67 -6.06
CA ILE A 108 12.18 -11.56 -7.02
C ILE A 108 12.46 -10.25 -6.27
N TYR A 109 11.77 -9.99 -5.17
CA TYR A 109 11.99 -8.81 -4.32
C TYR A 109 13.46 -8.71 -3.89
N ILE A 110 14.04 -9.79 -3.36
CA ILE A 110 15.44 -9.81 -2.92
C ILE A 110 16.39 -9.59 -4.11
N LEU A 111 16.13 -10.24 -5.25
CA LEU A 111 16.96 -10.12 -6.45
C LEU A 111 17.00 -8.70 -7.03
N PHE A 112 15.89 -7.96 -6.94
CA PHE A 112 15.82 -6.58 -7.43
C PHE A 112 16.25 -5.55 -6.37
N ASN A 113 15.97 -5.81 -5.09
CA ASN A 113 16.32 -4.88 -4.01
C ASN A 113 17.83 -4.84 -3.74
N ILE A 114 18.53 -5.98 -3.77
CA ILE A 114 19.99 -6.01 -3.53
C ILE A 114 20.80 -5.12 -4.51
N PRO A 115 20.60 -5.20 -5.84
CA PRO A 115 21.29 -4.31 -6.78
C PRO A 115 20.94 -2.83 -6.58
N LEU A 116 19.68 -2.52 -6.26
CA LEU A 116 19.24 -1.16 -5.99
C LEU A 116 19.92 -0.62 -4.73
N MET A 117 20.03 -1.42 -3.68
CA MET A 117 20.75 -1.04 -2.46
C MET A 117 22.25 -0.90 -2.68
N ALA A 118 22.85 -1.65 -3.62
CA ALA A 118 24.27 -1.50 -3.97
C ALA A 118 24.55 -0.25 -4.84
N MET A 119 23.52 0.31 -5.48
CA MET A 119 23.62 1.52 -6.30
C MET A 119 23.61 2.81 -5.44
N TRP A 120 23.02 2.75 -4.25
CA TRP A 120 22.91 3.84 -3.27
C TRP A 120 23.99 3.75 -2.19
#